data_AF-A0A2T4DAQ4-F1
#
_entry.id   AF-A0A2T4DAQ4-F1
#
_cell.length_a   1.000
_cell.length_b   1.000
_cell.length_c   1.000
_cell.angle_alpha   90.00
_cell.angle_beta   90.00
_cell.angle_gamma   90.00
#
_symmetry.space_group_name_H-M   'P 1'
#
loop_
_entity.id
_entity.type
_entity.pdbx_description
1 polymer ?
#
loop_
_entity_poly.entity_id
_entity_poly.type
_entity_poly.pdbx_seq_one_letter_code
_entity_poly.pdbx_strand_id
1 'polypeptide(L)' 'MQKELFFIGICPPNPLKEEIHGLKIEFGQKYDTKGAFRSSAHITLQMPFKLGTNKLEAL' A
#
# COMPACT_ATOMS: atom_id res chain seq x y z
N MET A 1 -21.23 11.87 -9.35
CA MET A 1 -19.87 12.30 -8.98
C MET A 1 -19.01 11.06 -8.83
N GLN A 2 -17.90 10.98 -9.57
CA GLN A 2 -16.95 9.88 -9.48
C GLN A 2 -16.26 9.92 -8.11
N LYS A 3 -16.15 8.76 -7.45
CA LYS A 3 -15.50 8.62 -6.15
C LYS A 3 -14.37 7.62 -6.27
N GLU A 4 -13.20 7.96 -5.75
CA GLU A 4 -12.03 7.10 -5.71
C GLU A 4 -11.81 6.56 -4.30
N LEU A 5 -11.09 5.45 -4.20
CA LEU A 5 -10.80 4.77 -2.94
C LEU A 5 -9.39 5.16 -2.47
N PHE A 6 -9.32 5.76 -1.28
CA PHE A 6 -8.08 6.20 -0.64
C PHE A 6 -7.91 5.49 0.69
N PHE A 7 -6.69 5.45 1.20
CA PHE A 7 -6.40 5.06 2.58
C PHE A 7 -5.22 5.90 3.09
N ILE A 8 -4.99 5.96 4.39
CA ILE A 8 -3.82 6.63 4.97
C ILE A 8 -2.98 5.56 5.65
N GLY A 9 -1.69 5.53 5.34
CA GLY A 9 -0.75 4.61 5.96
C GLY A 9 0.65 5.21 6.07
N ILE A 10 1.44 4.64 6.98
CA ILE A 10 2.86 4.95 7.14
C ILE A 10 3.66 3.91 6.36
N CYS A 11 4.55 4.39 5.49
CA CYS A 11 5.55 3.54 4.86
C CYS A 11 6.79 3.46 5.74
N PRO A 12 7.41 2.28 5.90
CA PRO A 12 8.68 2.17 6.59
C PRO A 12 9.77 2.92 5.79
N PRO A 13 10.74 3.54 6.48
CA PRO A 13 11.89 4.15 5.82
C PRO A 13 12.87 3.07 5.31
N ASN A 14 13.84 3.48 4.50
CA ASN A 14 15.01 2.65 4.23
C ASN A 14 15.91 2.60 5.48
N PRO A 15 16.60 1.46 5.75
CA PRO A 15 16.70 0.26 4.92
C PRO A 15 15.55 -0.76 5.11
N LEU A 16 14.73 -0.59 6.15
CA LEU A 16 13.69 -1.55 6.54
C LEU A 16 12.70 -1.88 5.40
N LYS A 17 12.35 -0.89 4.58
CA LYS A 17 11.51 -1.09 3.38
C LYS A 17 12.10 -2.10 2.41
N GLU A 18 13.42 -2.10 2.22
CA GLU A 18 14.13 -2.99 1.29
C GLU A 18 14.20 -4.41 1.85
N GLU A 19 14.46 -4.55 3.15
CA GLU A 19 14.45 -5.83 3.85
C GLU A 19 13.06 -6.50 3.74
N ILE A 20 11.99 -5.75 4.00
CA ILE A 20 10.61 -6.26 3.86
C ILE A 20 10.31 -6.65 2.40
N HIS A 21 10.84 -5.89 1.43
CA HIS A 21 10.66 -6.22 0.02
C HIS A 21 11.37 -7.55 -0.35
N GLY A 22 12.59 -7.77 0.13
CA GLY A 22 13.32 -9.02 -0.04
C GLY A 22 12.53 -10.22 0.51
N LEU A 23 11.98 -10.10 1.72
CA LEU A 23 11.13 -11.13 2.31
C LEU A 23 9.88 -11.42 1.47
N LYS A 24 9.23 -10.39 0.92
CA LYS A 24 8.07 -10.57 0.03
C LYS A 24 8.46 -11.36 -1.23
N ILE A 25 9.62 -11.07 -1.83
CA ILE A 25 10.14 -11.80 -3.00
C ILE A 25 10.34 -13.28 -2.66
N GLU A 26 11.03 -13.57 -1.56
CA GLU A 26 11.30 -14.94 -1.13
C GLU A 26 9.99 -15.73 -0.94
N PHE A 27 9.00 -15.13 -0.28
CA PHE A 27 7.69 -15.75 -0.09
C PHE A 27 6.93 -15.96 -1.40
N GLY A 28 6.98 -14.99 -2.31
CA GLY A 28 6.39 -15.10 -3.64
C GLY A 28 6.96 -16.27 -4.42
N GLN A 29 8.28 -16.46 -4.38
CA GLN A 29 8.97 -17.57 -5.04
C GLN A 29 8.69 -18.92 -4.37
N LYS A 30 8.72 -18.96 -3.03
CA LYS A 30 8.60 -20.20 -2.26
C LYS A 30 7.18 -20.75 -2.18
N TYR A 31 6.17 -19.87 -2.21
CA TYR A 31 4.77 -20.23 -1.92
C TYR A 31 3.78 -19.79 -3.01
N ASP A 32 4.23 -19.27 -4.17
CA ASP A 32 3.39 -18.74 -5.26
C ASP A 32 2.34 -17.71 -4.79
N THR A 33 2.70 -16.88 -3.80
CA THR A 33 1.77 -15.90 -3.24
C THR A 33 1.66 -14.66 -4.14
N LYS A 34 0.50 -14.48 -4.79
CA LYS A 34 0.22 -13.36 -5.72
C LYS A 34 -0.21 -12.06 -5.04
N GLY A 35 -0.52 -12.09 -3.75
CA GLY A 35 -1.09 -10.94 -3.01
C GLY A 35 -0.05 -9.96 -2.45
N ALA A 36 1.19 -10.41 -2.22
CA ALA A 36 2.17 -9.66 -1.42
C ALA A 36 2.71 -8.38 -2.11
N PHE A 37 2.63 -8.30 -3.44
CA PHE A 37 3.27 -7.24 -4.24
C PHE A 37 2.32 -6.13 -4.70
N ARG A 38 1.04 -6.18 -4.33
CA ARG A 38 0.04 -5.21 -4.81
C ARG A 38 0.24 -3.79 -4.26
N SER A 39 1.01 -3.65 -3.18
CA SER A 39 1.33 -2.36 -2.58
C SER A 39 2.70 -2.42 -1.91
N SER A 40 3.30 -1.24 -1.72
CA SER A 40 4.44 -1.07 -0.81
C SER A 40 4.10 -1.61 0.58
N ALA A 41 5.12 -1.99 1.35
CA ALA A 41 4.96 -2.26 2.77
C ALA A 41 4.44 -0.99 3.45
N HIS A 42 3.40 -1.12 4.27
CA HIS A 42 2.82 -0.01 5.00
C HIS A 42 2.07 -0.53 6.24
N ILE A 43 1.86 0.37 7.20
CA ILE A 43 0.94 0.18 8.31
C ILE A 43 -0.24 1.13 8.07
N THR A 44 -1.44 0.58 7.93
CA THR A 44 -2.67 1.38 7.75
C THR A 44 -2.97 2.15 9.03
N LEU A 45 -3.05 3.48 8.92
CA LEU A 45 -3.52 4.36 9.99
C LEU A 45 -5.03 4.61 9.88
N GLN A 46 -5.51 4.82 8.65
CA GLN A 46 -6.92 4.99 8.33
C GLN A 46 -7.31 3.99 7.26
N MET A 47 -8.33 3.20 7.56
CA MET A 47 -8.89 2.21 6.64
C MET A 47 -9.40 2.86 5.34
N PRO A 48 -9.49 2.11 4.23
CA PRO A 48 -9.90 2.67 2.96
C PRO A 48 -11.26 3.39 3.01
N PHE A 49 -11.34 4.58 2.42
CA PHE A 49 -12.53 5.42 2.36
C PHE A 49 -12.72 6.00 0.95
N LYS A 50 -13.97 6.34 0.61
CA LYS A 50 -14.29 6.94 -0.69
C LYS A 50 -14.25 8.46 -0.61
N LEU A 51 -13.46 9.10 -1.47
CA LEU A 51 -13.42 10.56 -1.61
C LEU A 51 -13.92 10.95 -3.01
N GLY A 52 -14.70 12.03 -3.11
CA GLY A 52 -15.13 12.56 -4.41
C GLY A 52 -13.99 13.31 -5.09
N THR A 53 -13.84 13.13 -6.40
CA THR A 53 -12.73 13.72 -7.19
C THR A 53 -12.62 15.24 -7.05
N ASN A 54 -13.75 15.96 -6.93
CA ASN A 54 -13.76 17.42 -6.70
C ASN A 54 -13.07 17.85 -5.40
N LYS A 55 -12.96 16.96 -4.40
CA LYS A 55 -12.22 17.24 -3.15
C LYS A 55 -10.74 16.91 -3.25
N LEU A 56 -10.32 16.15 -4.27
CA LEU A 56 -8.93 15.77 -4.49
C LEU A 56 -8.12 16.90 -5.13
N GLU A 57 -8.71 17.65 -6.07
CA GLU A 57 -8.04 18.81 -6.73
C GLU A 57 -7.69 19.96 -5.77
N ALA A 58 -8.26 19.95 -4.56
CA ALA A 58 -8.04 20.97 -3.54
C ALA A 58 -6.96 20.60 -2.51
N LEU A 59 -6.31 19.44 -2.65
CA LEU A 59 -5.22 18.93 -1.81
C LEU A 59 -3.87 19.03 -2.54
#